data_AF-A0A8T2U3L7-F1
#
_entry.id   AF-A0A8T2U3L7-F1
#
_cell.length_a   1.000
_cell.length_b   1.000
_cell.length_c   1.000
_cell.angle_alpha   90.00
_cell.angle_beta   90.00
_cell.angle_gamma   90.00
#
_symmetry.space_group_name_H-M   'P 1'
#
loop_
_entity.id
_entity.type
_entity.pdbx_description
1 polymer ?
#
loop_
_entity_poly.entity_id
_entity_poly.type
_entity_poly.pdbx_seq_one_letter_code
_entity_poly.pdbx_strand_id
1 'polypeptide(L)'
;MESEGANSRSNDWKMKEDVEDFHNELHQLGSIYKRLGKSMVDVGLLVARICDMAIPGVQLEETILEACTAKGRLIHYHSLVDRLFLKAFSSSNICKPNRRKKVNQVTGGPTSVVTEASVCKDMWQDWHFDYGIFTVLTVPMFLNPLDIDLNRVDAASIDLKKSRVETSDSVRGLEPNAFHKHIGLKVLIPLDGCMAFVNVPPDCLIVQVGECAQILTGGKLQAIAHCVCRPPNMSDISRETFVVFLQPAWHKQLYWSGSSVDQSTSSHSAKDFNSSEQNSLESKIPALDSRWKNGCTFADFAKETTKQYYGTSGIQSTK
;
A
#
# COMPACT_ATOMS: atom_id res chain seq x y z
N MET A 1 1.30 47.50 39.94
CA MET A 1 2.26 46.61 39.28
C MET A 1 2.04 45.24 39.86
N GLU A 2 1.35 44.34 39.14
CA GLU A 2 1.40 42.88 39.27
C GLU A 2 0.28 42.29 38.42
N SER A 3 0.56 41.96 37.14
CA SER A 3 -0.33 41.09 36.34
C SER A 3 0.31 40.52 35.06
N GLU A 4 1.61 40.20 35.05
CA GLU A 4 2.26 39.57 33.88
C GLU A 4 2.78 38.13 34.13
N GLY A 5 2.64 37.59 35.35
CA GLY A 5 3.21 36.28 35.72
C GLY A 5 2.33 35.04 35.49
N ALA A 6 1.03 35.19 35.18
CA ALA A 6 0.09 34.07 35.14
C ALA A 6 -0.06 33.41 33.75
N ASN A 7 0.20 34.16 32.67
CA ASN A 7 -0.12 33.72 31.31
C ASN A 7 0.94 32.76 30.72
N SER A 8 2.21 32.88 31.13
CA SER A 8 3.30 32.02 30.64
C SER A 8 3.27 30.61 31.24
N ARG A 9 2.89 30.49 32.53
CA ARG A 9 2.72 29.20 33.19
C ARG A 9 1.54 28.43 32.60
N SER A 10 0.39 29.07 32.39
CA SER A 10 -0.81 28.40 31.85
C SER A 10 -0.57 27.79 30.47
N ASN A 11 0.22 28.44 29.61
CA ASN A 11 0.54 27.92 28.27
C ASN A 11 1.52 26.74 28.32
N ASP A 12 2.45 26.72 29.28
CA ASP A 12 3.42 25.62 29.43
C ASP A 12 2.77 24.34 30.00
N TRP A 13 1.79 24.48 30.90
CA TRP A 13 0.99 23.35 31.38
C TRP A 13 0.08 22.78 30.29
N LYS A 14 -0.59 23.65 29.53
CA LYS A 14 -1.47 23.24 28.42
C LYS A 14 -0.70 22.52 27.31
N MET A 15 0.49 23.01 26.94
CA MET A 15 1.33 22.30 25.97
C MET A 15 1.82 20.95 26.47
N LYS A 16 2.06 20.77 27.78
CA LYS A 16 2.44 19.47 28.35
C LYS A 16 1.27 18.49 28.35
N GLU A 17 0.07 18.95 28.70
CA GLU A 17 -1.16 18.15 28.63
C GLU A 17 -1.47 17.76 27.18
N ASP A 18 -1.43 18.69 26.23
CA ASP A 18 -1.66 18.44 24.81
C ASP A 18 -0.67 17.40 24.23
N VAL A 19 0.59 17.45 24.69
CA VAL A 19 1.62 16.47 24.28
C VAL A 19 1.36 15.10 24.91
N GLU A 20 1.01 15.04 26.20
CA GLU A 20 0.74 13.77 26.90
C GLU A 20 -0.50 13.08 26.33
N ASP A 21 -1.57 13.83 26.04
CA ASP A 21 -2.79 13.34 25.41
C ASP A 21 -2.51 12.79 24.00
N PHE A 22 -1.73 13.51 23.19
CA PHE A 22 -1.32 13.01 21.88
C PHE A 22 -0.52 11.70 21.95
N HIS A 23 0.37 11.54 22.94
CA HIS A 23 1.12 10.30 23.13
C HIS A 23 0.20 9.14 23.54
N ASN A 24 -0.80 9.42 24.38
CA ASN A 24 -1.80 8.44 24.79
C ASN A 24 -2.66 8.00 23.60
N GLU A 25 -3.10 8.91 22.74
CA GLU A 25 -3.83 8.60 21.51
C GLU A 25 -3.01 7.73 20.55
N LEU A 26 -1.74 8.08 20.31
CA LEU A 26 -0.84 7.28 19.47
C LEU A 26 -0.61 5.87 20.05
N HIS A 27 -0.49 5.75 21.36
CA HIS A 27 -0.35 4.45 22.02
C HIS A 27 -1.62 3.59 21.84
N GLN A 28 -2.80 4.19 22.03
CA GLN A 28 -4.08 3.52 21.78
C GLN A 28 -4.21 3.08 20.32
N LEU A 29 -3.88 3.96 19.38
CA LEU A 29 -3.89 3.67 17.95
C LEU A 29 -2.95 2.49 17.61
N GLY A 30 -1.75 2.50 18.17
CA GLY A 30 -0.80 1.40 18.03
C GLY A 30 -1.33 0.07 18.58
N SER A 31 -2.03 0.10 19.71
CA SER A 31 -2.69 -1.09 20.29
C SER A 31 -3.80 -1.63 19.38
N ILE A 32 -4.62 -0.74 18.81
CA ILE A 32 -5.69 -1.11 17.87
C ILE A 32 -5.11 -1.80 16.63
N TYR A 33 -4.10 -1.20 16.00
CA TYR A 33 -3.46 -1.81 14.82
C TYR A 33 -2.76 -3.14 15.13
N LYS A 34 -2.20 -3.32 16.34
CA LYS A 34 -1.65 -4.61 16.76
C LYS A 34 -2.74 -5.68 16.87
N ARG A 35 -3.90 -5.35 17.43
CA ARG A 35 -5.05 -6.27 17.54
C ARG A 35 -5.63 -6.62 16.17
N LEU A 36 -5.81 -5.62 15.31
CA LEU A 36 -6.24 -5.82 13.92
C LEU A 36 -5.22 -6.67 13.16
N GLY A 37 -3.94 -6.32 13.28
CA GLY A 37 -2.84 -7.05 12.65
C GLY A 37 -2.78 -8.51 13.09
N LYS A 38 -2.99 -8.80 14.38
CA LYS A 38 -3.13 -10.18 14.87
C LYS A 38 -4.27 -10.93 14.18
N SER A 39 -5.44 -10.29 14.08
CA SER A 39 -6.61 -10.90 13.41
C SER A 39 -6.33 -11.19 11.92
N MET A 40 -5.59 -10.29 11.25
CA MET A 40 -5.16 -10.49 9.86
C MET A 40 -4.12 -11.61 9.72
N VAL A 41 -3.20 -11.76 10.68
CA VAL A 41 -2.28 -12.90 10.75
C VAL A 41 -3.07 -14.21 10.91
N ASP A 42 -4.04 -14.26 11.82
CA ASP A 42 -4.88 -15.43 12.05
C ASP A 42 -5.61 -15.85 10.77
N VAL A 43 -6.17 -14.89 10.01
CA VAL A 43 -6.79 -15.15 8.71
C VAL A 43 -5.79 -15.71 7.70
N GLY A 44 -4.59 -15.14 7.61
CA GLY A 44 -3.57 -15.65 6.68
C GLY A 44 -3.05 -17.04 7.05
N LEU A 45 -2.98 -17.38 8.34
CA LEU A 45 -2.67 -18.74 8.81
C LEU A 45 -3.77 -19.73 8.44
N LEU A 46 -5.04 -19.35 8.56
CA LEU A 46 -6.16 -20.18 8.11
C LEU A 46 -6.10 -20.45 6.60
N VAL A 47 -5.81 -19.43 5.79
CA VAL A 47 -5.62 -19.61 4.34
C VAL A 47 -4.42 -20.53 4.06
N ALA A 48 -3.30 -20.36 4.76
CA ALA A 48 -2.12 -21.21 4.63
C ALA A 48 -2.44 -22.68 4.91
N ARG A 49 -3.18 -22.95 6.00
CA ARG A 49 -3.62 -24.30 6.36
C ARG A 49 -4.49 -24.94 5.29
N ILE A 50 -5.40 -24.16 4.69
CA ILE A 50 -6.24 -24.64 3.58
C ILE A 50 -5.37 -24.99 2.37
N CYS A 51 -4.37 -24.17 2.05
CA CYS A 51 -3.42 -24.47 0.98
C CYS A 51 -2.61 -25.74 1.26
N ASP A 52 -2.14 -25.94 2.50
CA ASP A 52 -1.37 -27.12 2.90
C ASP A 52 -2.19 -28.41 2.81
N MET A 53 -3.49 -28.35 3.13
CA MET A 53 -4.42 -29.47 2.93
C MET A 53 -4.68 -29.76 1.44
N ALA A 54 -4.70 -28.72 0.60
CA ALA A 54 -5.00 -28.85 -0.82
C ALA A 54 -3.79 -29.22 -1.69
N ILE A 55 -2.57 -28.91 -1.23
CA ILE A 55 -1.32 -29.09 -1.98
C ILE A 55 -0.38 -30.02 -1.18
N PRO A 56 -0.34 -31.32 -1.50
CA PRO A 56 0.45 -32.29 -0.76
C PRO A 56 1.94 -31.92 -0.68
N GLY A 57 2.49 -32.00 0.53
CA GLY A 57 3.93 -31.78 0.78
C GLY A 57 4.33 -30.32 1.01
N VAL A 58 3.38 -29.38 0.98
CA VAL A 58 3.62 -27.97 1.32
C VAL A 58 3.32 -27.72 2.80
N GLN A 59 4.04 -26.77 3.39
CA GLN A 59 3.95 -26.36 4.80
C GLN A 59 3.98 -24.82 4.93
N LEU A 60 3.05 -24.12 4.27
CA LEU A 60 2.95 -22.66 4.32
C LEU A 60 2.63 -22.17 5.73
N GLU A 61 1.72 -22.84 6.45
CA GLU A 61 1.32 -22.41 7.80
C GLU A 61 2.52 -22.44 8.75
N GLU A 62 3.22 -23.57 8.81
CA GLU A 62 4.42 -23.74 9.62
C GLU A 62 5.51 -22.72 9.23
N THR A 63 5.70 -22.49 7.93
CA THR A 63 6.68 -21.51 7.44
C THR A 63 6.36 -20.07 7.89
N ILE A 64 5.08 -19.70 7.97
CA ILE A 64 4.66 -18.39 8.52
C ILE A 64 4.90 -18.34 10.02
N LEU A 65 4.56 -19.40 10.76
CA LEU A 65 4.75 -19.48 12.21
C LEU A 65 6.23 -19.40 12.60
N GLU A 66 7.11 -20.07 11.86
CA GLU A 66 8.56 -20.06 12.04
C GLU A 66 9.16 -18.65 11.95
N ALA A 67 8.53 -17.73 11.21
CA ALA A 67 9.02 -16.37 11.08
C ALA A 67 8.95 -15.59 12.42
N CYS A 68 8.05 -15.97 13.32
CA CYS A 68 7.80 -15.32 14.62
C CYS A 68 7.52 -13.80 14.54
N THR A 69 7.29 -13.27 13.34
CA THR A 69 7.08 -11.84 13.10
C THR A 69 6.24 -11.65 11.85
N ALA A 70 5.40 -10.61 11.88
CA ALA A 70 4.66 -10.12 10.73
C ALA A 70 4.89 -8.60 10.63
N LYS A 71 4.89 -8.09 9.40
CA LYS A 71 5.13 -6.66 9.16
C LYS A 71 3.81 -5.98 8.82
N GLY A 72 3.41 -5.01 9.62
CA GLY A 72 2.30 -4.11 9.30
C GLY A 72 2.78 -2.87 8.55
N ARG A 73 1.99 -2.38 7.59
CA ARG A 73 2.14 -1.04 7.00
C ARG A 73 0.80 -0.32 7.03
N LEU A 74 0.78 0.87 7.61
CA LEU A 74 -0.27 1.85 7.37
C LEU A 74 0.15 2.69 6.17
N ILE A 75 -0.68 2.72 5.13
CA ILE A 75 -0.35 3.36 3.87
C ILE A 75 -1.37 4.48 3.63
N HIS A 76 -0.89 5.71 3.58
CA HIS A 76 -1.66 6.88 3.13
C HIS A 76 -1.15 7.33 1.77
N TYR A 77 -2.02 7.23 0.77
CA TYR A 77 -1.77 7.73 -0.57
C TYR A 77 -2.39 9.12 -0.70
N HIS A 78 -1.53 10.12 -0.84
CA HIS A 78 -1.92 11.52 -0.89
C HIS A 78 -2.76 11.89 -2.14
N SER A 79 -3.69 12.82 -1.93
CA SER A 79 -4.44 13.53 -2.97
C SER A 79 -3.53 14.45 -3.81
N LEU A 80 -4.10 15.17 -4.78
CA LEU A 80 -3.34 16.20 -5.50
C LEU A 80 -3.06 17.37 -4.55
N VAL A 81 -4.07 17.80 -3.79
CA VAL A 81 -3.99 18.90 -2.85
C VAL A 81 -2.99 18.61 -1.72
N ASP A 82 -3.03 17.42 -1.13
CA ASP A 82 -2.05 17.02 -0.10
C ASP A 82 -0.61 17.16 -0.60
N ARG A 83 -0.37 16.72 -1.85
CA ARG A 83 0.95 16.83 -2.47
C ARG A 83 1.37 18.28 -2.72
N LEU A 84 0.42 19.17 -3.05
CA LEU A 84 0.69 20.59 -3.22
C LEU A 84 1.04 21.23 -1.87
N PHE A 85 0.28 20.92 -0.81
CA PHE A 85 0.58 21.39 0.55
C PHE A 85 1.96 20.92 1.02
N LEU A 86 2.27 19.63 0.93
CA LEU A 86 3.56 19.09 1.36
C LEU A 86 4.75 19.74 0.62
N LYS A 87 4.59 20.03 -0.67
CA LYS A 87 5.61 20.75 -1.47
C LYS A 87 5.79 22.19 -1.01
N ALA A 88 4.70 22.89 -0.70
CA ALA A 88 4.75 24.26 -0.18
C ALA A 88 5.50 24.31 1.16
N PHE A 89 5.17 23.42 2.11
CA PHE A 89 5.84 23.35 3.41
C PHE A 89 7.31 22.91 3.32
N SER A 90 7.64 22.02 2.38
CA SER A 90 9.02 21.62 2.14
C SER A 90 9.87 22.74 1.53
N SER A 91 9.25 23.62 0.73
CA SER A 91 9.91 24.76 0.09
C SER A 91 10.12 25.94 1.04
N SER A 92 9.27 26.10 2.07
CA SER A 92 9.41 27.17 3.07
C SER A 92 10.56 26.97 4.07
N ASN A 93 11.14 25.77 4.18
CA ASN A 93 12.25 25.48 5.09
C ASN A 93 13.66 25.53 4.45
N ILE A 94 13.80 26.03 3.21
CA ILE A 94 15.11 26.30 2.58
C ILE A 94 15.20 27.77 2.17
N CYS A 95 15.27 28.67 3.15
CA CYS A 95 15.91 29.97 2.95
C CYS A 95 17.43 29.78 2.90
N LYS A 96 17.97 29.40 1.73
CA LYS A 96 19.39 29.63 1.41
C LYS A 96 19.50 30.96 0.65
N PRO A 97 20.41 31.88 1.04
CA PRO A 97 20.46 33.20 0.44
C PRO A 97 21.02 33.14 -0.99
N ASN A 98 20.23 33.71 -1.91
CA ASN A 98 20.59 34.34 -3.19
C ASN A 98 21.79 33.79 -3.99
N ARG A 99 21.47 33.19 -5.14
CA ARG A 99 22.18 33.49 -6.40
C ARG A 99 21.16 33.82 -7.49
N ARG A 100 21.09 35.10 -7.84
CA ARG A 100 20.33 35.64 -8.98
C ARG A 100 20.65 34.84 -10.25
N LYS A 101 19.64 34.19 -10.84
CA LYS A 101 19.68 33.78 -12.25
C LYS A 101 18.57 34.50 -13.00
N LYS A 102 18.98 35.12 -14.11
CA LYS A 102 18.19 35.93 -15.05
C LYS A 102 16.90 35.20 -15.47
N VAL A 103 15.80 35.92 -15.36
CA VAL A 103 14.53 35.61 -16.02
C VAL A 103 14.72 35.79 -17.53
N ASN A 104 14.51 34.72 -18.31
CA ASN A 104 14.19 34.84 -19.73
C ASN A 104 12.69 34.58 -19.87
N GLN A 105 11.99 35.58 -20.39
CA GLN A 105 10.62 35.48 -20.87
C GLN A 105 10.55 34.41 -21.97
N VAL A 106 9.58 33.49 -21.85
CA VAL A 106 9.02 32.80 -23.01
C VAL A 106 7.51 32.94 -22.92
N THR A 107 6.97 33.66 -23.89
CA THR A 107 5.55 33.82 -24.20
C THR A 107 5.03 32.56 -24.92
N GLY A 108 3.85 32.06 -24.55
CA GLY A 108 3.17 30.96 -25.25
C GLY A 108 1.87 30.57 -24.56
N GLY A 109 0.74 30.84 -25.23
CA GLY A 109 -0.64 30.77 -24.69
C GLY A 109 -1.23 29.37 -24.48
N PRO A 110 -2.52 29.30 -24.08
CA PRO A 110 -3.12 28.12 -23.49
C PRO A 110 -3.95 27.34 -24.50
N THR A 111 -3.46 26.21 -25.01
CA THR A 111 -4.30 25.10 -25.50
C THR A 111 -3.39 23.94 -25.89
N SER A 112 -3.32 22.91 -25.04
CA SER A 112 -2.95 21.58 -25.50
C SER A 112 -4.08 20.62 -25.13
N VAL A 113 -4.79 20.28 -26.19
CA VAL A 113 -5.74 19.18 -26.31
C VAL A 113 -5.21 17.95 -25.59
N VAL A 114 -6.01 17.41 -24.68
CA VAL A 114 -5.73 16.17 -23.96
C VAL A 114 -5.85 15.03 -24.96
N THR A 115 -4.71 14.57 -25.48
CA THR A 115 -4.63 13.30 -26.21
C THR A 115 -4.60 12.15 -25.19
N GLU A 116 -5.42 11.14 -25.44
CA GLU A 116 -5.67 9.92 -24.64
C GLU A 116 -4.45 8.97 -24.55
N ALA A 117 -3.25 9.51 -24.27
CA ALA A 117 -2.01 8.76 -24.10
C ALA A 117 -1.35 9.02 -22.73
N SER A 118 -2.16 9.25 -21.68
CA SER A 118 -1.68 9.64 -20.34
C SER A 118 -1.89 8.58 -19.25
N VAL A 119 -2.16 7.32 -19.62
CA VAL A 119 -2.51 6.22 -18.69
C VAL A 119 -1.45 5.93 -17.60
N CYS A 120 -0.25 6.52 -17.66
CA CYS A 120 0.85 6.24 -16.73
C CYS A 120 1.22 7.38 -15.75
N LYS A 121 0.39 8.42 -15.53
CA LYS A 121 0.70 9.49 -14.54
C LYS A 121 -0.06 9.43 -13.21
N ASP A 122 -1.10 8.60 -13.09
CA ASP A 122 -1.97 8.57 -11.91
C ASP A 122 -1.82 7.33 -11.02
N MET A 123 -0.69 6.62 -11.13
CA MET A 123 -0.38 5.49 -10.26
C MET A 123 0.09 5.99 -8.88
N TRP A 124 -0.54 5.45 -7.84
CA TRP A 124 -0.12 5.61 -6.46
C TRP A 124 1.02 4.65 -6.09
N GLN A 125 0.94 3.42 -6.61
CA GLN A 125 1.97 2.40 -6.49
C GLN A 125 2.13 1.74 -7.85
N ASP A 126 3.37 1.61 -8.32
CA ASP A 126 3.62 0.95 -9.61
C ASP A 126 3.36 -0.55 -9.54
N TRP A 127 3.40 -1.20 -10.70
CA TRP A 127 3.28 -2.63 -10.81
C TRP A 127 4.42 -3.36 -10.07
N HIS A 128 4.05 -4.37 -9.27
CA HIS A 128 4.98 -5.21 -8.54
C HIS A 128 4.35 -6.55 -8.13
N PHE A 129 5.19 -7.46 -7.64
CA PHE A 129 4.78 -8.62 -6.87
C PHE A 129 5.17 -8.39 -5.40
N ASP A 130 4.35 -8.91 -4.48
CA ASP A 130 4.80 -9.09 -3.10
C ASP A 130 5.66 -10.33 -3.01
N TYR A 131 6.86 -10.22 -2.44
CA TYR A 131 7.82 -11.31 -2.40
C TYR A 131 7.63 -12.26 -1.20
N GLY A 132 6.70 -11.98 -0.28
CA GLY A 132 6.37 -12.83 0.87
C GLY A 132 5.54 -14.06 0.52
N ILE A 133 4.90 -14.68 1.53
CA ILE A 133 3.93 -15.78 1.33
C ILE A 133 2.56 -15.21 1.01
N PHE A 134 2.00 -14.41 1.92
CA PHE A 134 0.72 -13.75 1.75
C PHE A 134 0.79 -12.28 2.18
N THR A 135 0.00 -11.46 1.52
CA THR A 135 -0.28 -10.08 1.93
C THR A 135 -1.76 -9.98 2.27
N VAL A 136 -2.08 -9.65 3.51
CA VAL A 136 -3.46 -9.45 3.96
C VAL A 136 -3.75 -7.95 4.00
N LEU A 137 -4.82 -7.50 3.35
CA LEU A 137 -5.18 -6.09 3.24
C LEU A 137 -6.57 -5.86 3.83
N THR A 138 -6.75 -4.71 4.50
CA THR A 138 -8.08 -4.17 4.73
C THR A 138 -8.63 -3.57 3.44
N VAL A 139 -9.96 -3.55 3.30
CA VAL A 139 -10.61 -2.67 2.31
C VAL A 139 -10.14 -1.23 2.58
N PRO A 140 -9.69 -0.49 1.55
CA PRO A 140 -9.20 0.86 1.75
C PRO A 140 -10.33 1.85 2.02
N MET A 141 -9.98 2.94 2.69
CA MET A 141 -10.83 4.11 2.79
C MET A 141 -10.38 5.16 1.78
N PHE A 142 -11.33 5.86 1.17
CA PHE A 142 -11.07 7.02 0.32
C PHE A 142 -11.50 8.27 1.06
N LEU A 143 -10.64 9.28 1.08
CA LEU A 143 -10.87 10.55 1.74
C LEU A 143 -10.86 11.67 0.71
N ASN A 144 -11.83 12.56 0.78
CA ASN A 144 -11.87 13.77 -0.03
C ASN A 144 -11.43 14.95 0.85
N PRO A 145 -10.40 15.72 0.47
CA PRO A 145 -9.95 16.89 1.24
C PRO A 145 -11.07 17.92 1.50
N LEU A 146 -12.09 17.98 0.63
CA LEU A 146 -13.21 18.91 0.74
C LEU A 146 -14.34 18.41 1.67
N ASP A 147 -14.38 17.11 2.00
CA ASP A 147 -15.35 16.54 2.93
C ASP A 147 -14.87 16.58 4.40
N ILE A 148 -13.62 17.04 4.63
CA ILE A 148 -13.13 17.36 5.98
C ILE A 148 -13.78 18.67 6.41
N ASP A 149 -14.94 18.59 7.05
CA ASP A 149 -15.59 19.72 7.69
C ASP A 149 -14.68 20.20 8.84
N LEU A 150 -13.87 21.23 8.55
CA LEU A 150 -12.97 21.87 9.52
C LEU A 150 -13.72 22.44 10.74
N ASN A 151 -15.05 22.52 10.71
CA ASN A 151 -15.88 22.91 11.86
C ASN A 151 -16.12 21.78 12.87
N ARG A 152 -15.68 20.55 12.61
CA ARG A 152 -15.78 19.42 13.56
C ARG A 152 -14.52 19.14 14.36
N VAL A 153 -13.41 19.80 14.04
CA VAL A 153 -12.15 19.70 14.79
C VAL A 153 -12.01 20.92 15.70
N ASP A 154 -12.98 21.10 16.61
CA ASP A 154 -12.71 21.85 17.82
C ASP A 154 -11.76 21.00 18.66
N ALA A 155 -10.53 21.49 18.84
CA ALA A 155 -9.42 20.86 19.58
C ALA A 155 -9.69 20.71 21.10
N ALA A 156 -10.93 20.46 21.51
CA ALA A 156 -11.33 20.35 22.91
C ALA A 156 -12.46 19.33 23.18
N SER A 157 -12.80 18.43 22.25
CA SER A 157 -13.96 17.54 22.46
C SER A 157 -13.83 16.10 21.94
N ILE A 158 -12.72 15.44 22.22
CA ILE A 158 -12.68 13.96 22.25
C ILE A 158 -12.83 13.52 23.72
N ASP A 159 -14.03 13.72 24.29
CA ASP A 159 -14.39 13.07 25.56
C ASP A 159 -14.95 11.65 25.25
N LEU A 160 -14.05 10.67 25.25
CA LEU A 160 -14.34 9.25 25.00
C LEU A 160 -15.18 8.55 26.11
N LYS A 161 -15.72 9.29 27.10
CA LYS A 161 -16.49 8.69 28.22
C LYS A 161 -18.01 8.88 28.18
N LYS A 162 -18.58 9.52 27.15
CA LYS A 162 -20.04 9.67 27.01
C LYS A 162 -20.57 9.44 25.60
N SER A 163 -20.41 8.22 25.07
CA SER A 163 -21.30 7.73 24.00
C SER A 163 -21.91 6.39 24.37
N ARG A 164 -22.88 6.44 25.29
CA ARG A 164 -23.93 5.42 25.31
C ARG A 164 -24.76 5.67 24.05
N VAL A 165 -24.63 4.78 23.09
CA VAL A 165 -25.33 4.78 21.81
C VAL A 165 -26.85 4.83 22.06
N GLU A 166 -27.45 5.98 21.77
CA GLU A 166 -28.84 6.05 21.31
C GLU A 166 -28.80 6.07 19.78
N THR A 167 -29.45 5.07 19.19
CA THR A 167 -29.54 4.87 17.75
C THR A 167 -30.49 5.90 17.15
N SER A 168 -29.96 6.88 16.43
CA SER A 168 -30.71 7.68 15.46
C SER A 168 -30.04 7.60 14.10
N ASP A 169 -30.80 7.11 13.12
CA ASP A 169 -30.47 6.77 11.73
C ASP A 169 -29.97 7.95 10.86
N SER A 170 -28.84 8.57 11.19
CA SER A 170 -28.37 9.75 10.43
C SER A 170 -26.88 9.78 10.07
N VAL A 171 -26.10 8.71 10.29
CA VAL A 171 -24.73 8.61 9.76
C VAL A 171 -24.76 8.04 8.33
N ARG A 172 -25.25 8.84 7.37
CA ARG A 172 -24.91 8.62 5.94
C ARG A 172 -23.61 9.38 5.68
N GLY A 173 -22.46 8.71 5.70
CA GLY A 173 -21.22 9.40 5.34
C GLY A 173 -19.88 8.69 5.50
N LEU A 174 -19.81 7.43 5.95
CA LEU A 174 -18.53 6.72 6.11
C LEU A 174 -18.63 5.25 5.68
N GLU A 175 -19.37 4.95 4.62
CA GLU A 175 -19.36 3.61 4.04
C GLU A 175 -18.03 3.41 3.28
N PRO A 176 -17.20 2.42 3.65
CA PRO A 176 -16.03 2.05 2.87
C PRO A 176 -16.49 1.70 1.47
N ASN A 177 -16.13 2.51 0.47
CA ASN A 177 -16.50 2.37 -0.95
C ASN A 177 -17.82 3.02 -1.42
N ALA A 178 -18.49 3.91 -0.66
CA ALA A 178 -19.65 4.67 -1.19
C ALA A 178 -19.36 5.37 -2.54
N PHE A 179 -18.10 5.75 -2.75
CA PHE A 179 -17.66 6.51 -3.91
C PHE A 179 -17.34 5.65 -5.14
N HIS A 180 -17.04 4.34 -5.01
CA HIS A 180 -16.56 3.53 -6.14
C HIS A 180 -16.84 2.04 -6.06
N LYS A 181 -17.09 1.44 -7.24
CA LYS A 181 -17.22 -0.02 -7.40
C LYS A 181 -15.93 -0.77 -7.07
N HIS A 182 -14.76 -0.16 -7.32
CA HIS A 182 -13.45 -0.78 -7.13
C HIS A 182 -12.59 -0.04 -6.10
N ILE A 183 -11.61 -0.75 -5.54
CA ILE A 183 -10.78 -0.27 -4.42
C ILE A 183 -9.46 0.41 -4.85
N GLY A 184 -9.31 0.72 -6.15
CA GLY A 184 -8.08 1.29 -6.72
C GLY A 184 -6.92 0.29 -6.87
N LEU A 185 -7.15 -0.98 -6.52
CA LEU A 185 -6.23 -2.10 -6.77
C LEU A 185 -6.53 -2.68 -8.15
N LYS A 186 -5.50 -2.76 -9.00
CA LYS A 186 -5.57 -3.37 -10.34
C LYS A 186 -4.58 -4.53 -10.40
N VAL A 187 -5.05 -5.69 -10.86
CA VAL A 187 -4.29 -6.94 -10.94
C VAL A 187 -4.15 -7.40 -12.38
N LEU A 188 -3.07 -8.10 -12.70
CA LEU A 188 -2.93 -8.87 -13.94
C LEU A 188 -3.38 -10.30 -13.68
N ILE A 189 -4.44 -10.74 -14.35
CA ILE A 189 -4.95 -12.11 -14.28
C ILE A 189 -4.05 -13.00 -15.15
N PRO A 190 -3.27 -13.94 -14.57
CA PRO A 190 -2.26 -14.67 -15.33
C PRO A 190 -2.81 -15.55 -16.46
N LEU A 191 -4.00 -16.14 -16.26
CA LEU A 191 -4.62 -17.06 -17.23
C LEU A 191 -5.05 -16.36 -18.52
N ASP A 192 -5.54 -15.13 -18.41
CA ASP A 192 -6.15 -14.42 -19.53
C ASP A 192 -5.27 -13.27 -20.05
N GLY A 193 -4.14 -12.98 -19.38
CA GLY A 193 -3.32 -11.79 -19.61
C GLY A 193 -4.08 -10.47 -19.38
N CYS A 194 -5.29 -10.54 -18.83
CA CYS A 194 -6.20 -9.41 -18.70
C CYS A 194 -5.94 -8.65 -17.40
N MET A 195 -5.91 -7.33 -17.48
CA MET A 195 -5.86 -6.50 -16.30
C MET A 195 -7.26 -6.15 -15.79
N ALA A 196 -7.52 -6.37 -14.51
CA ALA A 196 -8.82 -6.12 -13.90
C ALA A 196 -8.69 -5.28 -12.63
N PHE A 197 -9.68 -4.42 -12.40
CA PHE A 197 -9.86 -3.76 -11.12
C PHE A 197 -10.51 -4.71 -10.11
N VAL A 198 -9.99 -4.69 -8.88
CA VAL A 198 -10.53 -5.50 -7.79
C VAL A 198 -11.75 -4.79 -7.19
N ASN A 199 -12.87 -5.50 -7.15
CA ASN A 199 -14.07 -5.10 -6.43
C ASN A 199 -14.20 -5.98 -5.18
N VAL A 200 -14.45 -5.37 -4.03
CA VAL A 200 -14.54 -6.08 -2.76
C VAL A 200 -15.77 -5.56 -2.00
N PRO A 201 -16.60 -6.44 -1.43
CA PRO A 201 -17.66 -6.01 -0.54
C PRO A 201 -17.08 -5.25 0.68
N PRO A 202 -17.90 -4.42 1.35
CA PRO A 202 -17.56 -3.95 2.68
C PRO A 202 -17.23 -5.10 3.64
N ASP A 203 -16.50 -4.81 4.72
CA ASP A 203 -16.20 -5.74 5.81
C ASP A 203 -15.46 -7.03 5.42
N CYS A 204 -14.68 -6.97 4.35
CA CYS A 204 -13.82 -8.07 3.92
C CYS A 204 -12.34 -7.80 4.20
N LEU A 205 -11.56 -8.88 4.31
CA LEU A 205 -10.11 -8.84 4.14
C LEU A 205 -9.76 -9.44 2.79
N ILE A 206 -8.68 -8.93 2.20
CA ILE A 206 -8.16 -9.41 0.92
C ILE A 206 -6.87 -10.17 1.23
N VAL A 207 -6.72 -11.37 0.69
CA VAL A 207 -5.47 -12.15 0.80
C VAL A 207 -4.87 -12.29 -0.58
N GLN A 208 -3.69 -11.72 -0.76
CA GLN A 208 -2.92 -11.77 -2.00
C GLN A 208 -1.76 -12.75 -1.86
N VAL A 209 -1.57 -13.58 -2.89
CA VAL A 209 -0.46 -14.54 -2.97
C VAL A 209 0.83 -13.83 -3.36
N GLY A 210 1.91 -14.10 -2.62
CA GLY A 210 3.25 -13.61 -2.90
C GLY A 210 4.18 -14.66 -3.51
N GLU A 211 5.37 -14.22 -3.93
CA GLU A 211 6.33 -15.05 -4.66
C GLU A 211 6.90 -16.21 -3.84
N CYS A 212 7.08 -16.06 -2.52
CA CYS A 212 7.50 -17.21 -1.71
C CYS A 212 6.45 -18.31 -1.69
N ALA A 213 5.15 -17.99 -1.65
CA ALA A 213 4.10 -19.00 -1.77
C ALA A 213 4.16 -19.69 -3.13
N GLN A 214 4.39 -18.94 -4.21
CA GLN A 214 4.58 -19.51 -5.54
C GLN A 214 5.78 -20.45 -5.60
N ILE A 215 6.92 -20.06 -5.04
CA ILE A 215 8.12 -20.91 -5.02
C ILE A 215 7.88 -22.18 -4.20
N LEU A 216 7.42 -22.04 -2.96
CA LEU A 216 7.26 -23.15 -2.00
C LEU A 216 6.18 -24.15 -2.42
N THR A 217 5.22 -23.73 -3.23
CA THR A 217 4.17 -24.61 -3.77
C THR A 217 4.50 -25.18 -5.14
N GLY A 218 5.70 -24.92 -5.69
CA GLY A 218 6.07 -25.35 -7.03
C GLY A 218 5.13 -24.79 -8.11
N GLY A 219 4.67 -23.55 -7.95
CA GLY A 219 3.82 -22.85 -8.91
C GLY A 219 2.33 -23.19 -8.83
N LYS A 220 1.90 -24.02 -7.87
CA LYS A 220 0.47 -24.32 -7.66
C LYS A 220 -0.30 -23.11 -7.17
N LEU A 221 0.34 -22.26 -6.37
CA LEU A 221 -0.08 -20.88 -6.16
C LEU A 221 0.76 -19.98 -7.07
N GLN A 222 0.15 -18.93 -7.61
CA GLN A 222 0.84 -17.96 -8.44
C GLN A 222 0.75 -16.58 -7.81
N ALA A 223 1.89 -15.90 -7.70
CA ALA A 223 1.93 -14.51 -7.28
C ALA A 223 1.23 -13.64 -8.32
N ILE A 224 0.54 -12.61 -7.86
CA ILE A 224 -0.27 -11.75 -8.73
C ILE A 224 0.40 -10.38 -8.85
N ALA A 225 0.74 -10.01 -10.09
CA ALA A 225 1.26 -8.67 -10.38
C ALA A 225 0.12 -7.68 -10.17
N HIS A 226 0.39 -6.63 -9.44
CA HIS A 226 -0.62 -5.66 -9.06
C HIS A 226 -0.04 -4.26 -8.94
N CYS A 227 -0.92 -3.27 -9.08
CA CYS A 227 -0.61 -1.87 -8.87
C CYS A 227 -1.77 -1.16 -8.16
N VAL A 228 -1.50 0.03 -7.65
CA VAL A 228 -2.53 0.89 -7.05
C VAL A 228 -2.60 2.18 -7.85
N CYS A 229 -3.78 2.51 -8.35
CA CYS A 229 -4.01 3.71 -9.14
C CYS A 229 -5.21 4.50 -8.64
N ARG A 230 -5.21 5.80 -8.93
CA ARG A 230 -6.37 6.64 -8.69
C ARG A 230 -7.53 6.16 -9.55
N PRO A 231 -8.75 6.11 -8.99
CA PRO A 231 -9.95 5.94 -9.78
C PRO A 231 -10.06 6.98 -10.90
N PRO A 232 -10.57 6.60 -12.09
CA PRO A 232 -10.83 7.57 -13.16
C PRO A 232 -11.79 8.66 -12.68
N ASN A 233 -11.58 9.89 -13.16
CA ASN A 233 -12.44 11.06 -12.89
C ASN A 233 -12.47 11.58 -11.44
N MET A 234 -11.59 11.08 -10.55
CA MET A 234 -11.37 11.65 -9.23
C MET A 234 -9.90 11.98 -9.03
N SER A 235 -9.54 13.21 -9.38
CA SER A 235 -8.14 13.66 -9.34
C SER A 235 -7.66 13.96 -7.93
N ASP A 236 -8.56 14.34 -7.01
CA ASP A 236 -8.21 14.88 -5.70
C ASP A 236 -8.81 14.11 -4.53
N ILE A 237 -8.47 12.83 -4.45
CA ILE A 237 -8.80 11.98 -3.30
C ILE A 237 -7.52 11.38 -2.71
N SER A 238 -7.56 11.09 -1.42
CA SER A 238 -6.56 10.29 -0.72
C SER A 238 -7.09 8.88 -0.50
N ARG A 239 -6.18 7.92 -0.31
CA ARG A 239 -6.54 6.51 -0.07
C ARG A 239 -5.73 5.95 1.08
N GLU A 240 -6.40 5.34 2.04
CA GLU A 240 -5.78 4.76 3.23
C GLU A 240 -6.04 3.26 3.31
N THR A 241 -5.03 2.49 3.69
CA THR A 241 -5.18 1.04 3.90
C THR A 241 -4.18 0.54 4.93
N PHE A 242 -4.57 -0.49 5.68
CA PHE A 242 -3.67 -1.24 6.54
C PHE A 242 -3.37 -2.60 5.91
N VAL A 243 -2.09 -2.95 5.86
CA VAL A 243 -1.59 -4.14 5.18
C VAL A 243 -0.67 -4.92 6.11
N VAL A 244 -0.81 -6.24 6.15
CA VAL A 244 0.05 -7.16 6.91
C VAL A 244 0.72 -8.14 5.94
N PHE A 245 2.05 -8.16 5.98
CA PHE A 245 2.87 -9.08 5.19
C PHE A 245 3.24 -10.30 6.03
N LEU A 246 2.84 -11.47 5.54
CA LEU A 246 3.20 -12.79 6.06
C LEU A 246 4.33 -13.34 5.20
N GLN A 247 5.46 -13.62 5.84
CA GLN A 247 6.71 -13.95 5.17
C GLN A 247 7.36 -15.17 5.83
N PRO A 248 8.27 -15.86 5.14
CA PRO A 248 9.09 -16.89 5.77
C PRO A 248 10.05 -16.29 6.81
N ALA A 249 10.59 -17.16 7.67
CA ALA A 249 11.77 -16.82 8.46
C ALA A 249 12.94 -16.46 7.53
N TRP A 250 13.79 -15.52 7.97
CA TRP A 250 14.93 -15.02 7.15
C TRP A 250 15.85 -16.13 6.63
N HIS A 251 16.03 -17.19 7.41
CA HIS A 251 16.88 -18.33 7.09
C HIS A 251 16.17 -19.44 6.31
N LYS A 252 14.85 -19.34 6.07
CA LYS A 252 14.08 -20.36 5.33
C LYS A 252 14.66 -20.49 3.93
N GLN A 253 15.01 -21.70 3.54
CA GLN A 253 15.48 -22.00 2.19
C GLN A 253 14.28 -22.13 1.24
N LEU A 254 14.38 -21.47 0.09
CA LEU A 254 13.36 -21.45 -0.95
C LEU A 254 13.70 -22.46 -2.04
N TYR A 255 13.22 -23.69 -1.88
CA TYR A 255 13.40 -24.77 -2.85
C TYR A 255 12.19 -24.95 -3.76
N TRP A 256 12.47 -25.28 -5.01
CA TRP A 256 11.52 -25.80 -5.97
C TRP A 256 12.00 -27.16 -6.45
N SER A 257 11.29 -28.23 -6.08
CA SER A 257 11.65 -29.62 -6.39
C SER A 257 11.01 -30.15 -7.68
N GLY A 258 10.23 -29.34 -8.41
CA GLY A 258 9.66 -29.73 -9.71
C GLY A 258 10.73 -29.94 -10.78
N SER A 259 10.74 -31.14 -11.37
CA SER A 259 11.50 -31.47 -12.58
C SER A 259 11.08 -30.56 -13.73
N SER A 260 11.96 -29.62 -14.10
CA SER A 260 11.82 -28.67 -15.21
C SER A 260 10.55 -27.81 -15.13
N VAL A 261 10.74 -26.49 -15.05
CA VAL A 261 9.74 -25.58 -15.60
C VAL A 261 9.54 -26.03 -17.05
N ASP A 262 8.38 -26.59 -17.37
CA ASP A 262 7.91 -26.61 -18.74
C ASP A 262 7.80 -25.13 -19.12
N GLN A 263 8.85 -24.57 -19.71
CA GLN A 263 8.86 -23.23 -20.30
C GLN A 263 7.95 -23.16 -21.54
N SER A 264 6.98 -24.06 -21.64
CA SER A 264 6.15 -24.34 -22.81
C SER A 264 4.70 -23.87 -22.66
N THR A 265 4.31 -23.22 -21.55
CA THR A 265 2.99 -22.54 -21.46
C THR A 265 3.00 -21.06 -21.80
N SER A 266 4.08 -20.52 -22.37
CA SER A 266 4.08 -19.19 -23.03
C SER A 266 3.71 -19.25 -24.52
N SER A 267 3.15 -20.36 -25.01
CA SER A 267 2.76 -20.51 -26.42
C SER A 267 1.38 -21.15 -26.64
N HIS A 268 0.40 -20.81 -25.79
CA HIS A 268 -1.01 -21.03 -26.13
C HIS A 268 -1.65 -19.71 -26.53
N SER A 269 -1.49 -19.41 -27.83
CA SER A 269 -2.34 -18.55 -28.65
C SER A 269 -3.08 -17.44 -27.88
N ALA A 270 -2.33 -16.44 -27.41
CA ALA A 270 -2.91 -15.15 -27.10
C ALA A 270 -3.45 -14.58 -28.42
N LYS A 271 -4.77 -14.66 -28.58
CA LYS A 271 -5.48 -13.90 -29.61
C LYS A 271 -5.16 -12.43 -29.38
N ASP A 272 -4.47 -11.83 -30.36
CA ASP A 272 -4.29 -10.40 -30.62
C ASP A 272 -4.78 -9.46 -29.50
N PHE A 273 -3.94 -9.26 -28.48
CA PHE A 273 -4.12 -8.21 -27.48
C PHE A 273 -2.81 -7.44 -27.28
N ASN A 274 -2.94 -6.14 -27.00
CA ASN A 274 -1.91 -5.11 -27.06
C ASN A 274 -0.56 -5.52 -26.44
N SER A 275 0.38 -5.95 -27.30
CA SER A 275 1.77 -6.29 -26.91
C SER A 275 2.51 -5.14 -26.22
N SER A 276 2.04 -3.90 -26.39
CA SER A 276 2.62 -2.70 -25.80
C SER A 276 2.45 -2.60 -24.28
N GLU A 277 1.30 -2.97 -23.72
CA GLU A 277 1.05 -2.86 -22.26
C GLU A 277 1.78 -3.95 -21.48
N GLN A 278 1.86 -5.17 -22.02
CA GLN A 278 2.58 -6.27 -21.41
C GLN A 278 4.10 -6.06 -21.44
N ASN A 279 4.65 -5.59 -22.58
CA ASN A 279 6.06 -5.18 -22.67
C ASN A 279 6.40 -4.03 -21.70
N SER A 280 5.45 -3.09 -21.50
CA SER A 280 5.61 -2.02 -20.51
C SER A 280 5.59 -2.53 -19.06
N LEU A 281 5.00 -3.69 -18.77
CA LEU A 281 4.96 -4.28 -17.44
C LEU A 281 6.26 -5.02 -17.11
N GLU A 282 6.78 -5.78 -18.06
CA GLU A 282 8.04 -6.53 -17.90
C GLU A 282 9.23 -5.60 -17.60
N SER A 283 9.21 -4.38 -18.16
CA SER A 283 10.20 -3.35 -17.83
C SER A 283 10.07 -2.75 -16.42
N LYS A 284 8.94 -2.94 -15.74
CA LYS A 284 8.63 -2.36 -14.42
C LYS A 284 8.77 -3.33 -13.25
N ILE A 285 8.78 -4.63 -13.55
CA ILE A 285 8.85 -5.71 -12.58
C ILE A 285 10.11 -6.55 -12.85
N PRO A 286 11.06 -6.64 -11.91
CA PRO A 286 12.19 -7.56 -12.05
C PRO A 286 11.70 -9.01 -12.07
N ALA A 287 12.19 -9.77 -13.04
CA ALA A 287 11.84 -11.17 -13.21
C ALA A 287 12.15 -12.01 -11.95
N LEU A 288 11.43 -13.11 -11.75
CA LEU A 288 11.60 -13.96 -10.58
C LEU A 288 12.95 -14.70 -10.61
N ASP A 289 13.34 -15.23 -11.76
CA ASP A 289 14.58 -15.98 -11.99
C ASP A 289 15.87 -15.14 -11.90
N SER A 290 15.76 -13.81 -12.11
CA SER A 290 16.87 -12.88 -11.88
C SER A 290 17.15 -12.67 -10.39
N ARG A 291 16.18 -12.95 -9.50
CA ARG A 291 16.23 -12.67 -8.06
C ARG A 291 16.30 -13.91 -7.20
N TRP A 292 15.56 -14.95 -7.55
CA TRP A 292 15.51 -16.23 -6.84
C TRP A 292 16.50 -17.23 -7.47
N LYS A 293 17.20 -17.96 -6.61
CA LYS A 293 18.06 -19.09 -6.97
C LYS A 293 17.62 -20.28 -6.13
N ASN A 294 17.45 -21.45 -6.75
CA ASN A 294 16.96 -22.63 -6.05
C ASN A 294 17.81 -22.93 -4.80
N GLY A 295 17.17 -22.96 -3.63
CA GLY A 295 17.81 -23.15 -2.33
C GLY A 295 18.40 -21.90 -1.66
N CYS A 296 18.25 -20.71 -2.26
CA CYS A 296 18.63 -19.47 -1.58
C CYS A 296 17.75 -19.23 -0.34
N THR A 297 18.24 -18.45 0.61
CA THR A 297 17.45 -18.08 1.77
C THR A 297 16.43 -16.99 1.41
N PHE A 298 15.36 -16.89 2.19
CA PHE A 298 14.42 -15.77 2.08
C PHE A 298 15.14 -14.41 2.22
N ALA A 299 16.14 -14.31 3.09
CA ALA A 299 16.95 -13.09 3.23
C ALA A 299 17.69 -12.72 1.93
N ASP A 300 18.31 -13.69 1.26
CA ASP A 300 19.01 -13.45 -0.01
C ASP A 300 18.03 -12.99 -1.08
N PHE A 301 16.89 -13.67 -1.20
CA PHE A 301 15.84 -13.33 -2.15
C PHE A 301 15.24 -11.94 -1.88
N ALA A 302 14.90 -11.62 -0.63
CA ALA A 302 14.35 -10.33 -0.24
C ALA A 302 15.35 -9.19 -0.47
N LYS A 303 16.64 -9.43 -0.21
CA LYS A 303 17.72 -8.46 -0.47
C LYS A 303 17.88 -8.17 -1.95
N GLU A 304 17.97 -9.20 -2.78
CA GLU A 304 18.11 -9.01 -4.23
C GLU A 304 16.85 -8.38 -4.84
N THR A 305 15.66 -8.77 -4.36
CA THR A 305 14.39 -8.14 -4.75
C THR A 305 14.37 -6.66 -4.41
N THR A 306 14.69 -6.30 -3.17
CA THR A 306 14.72 -4.90 -2.74
C THR A 306 15.72 -4.08 -3.55
N LYS A 307 16.89 -4.65 -3.84
CA LYS A 307 17.93 -4.02 -4.65
C LYS A 307 17.48 -3.77 -6.10
N GLN A 308 16.82 -4.74 -6.75
CA GLN A 308 16.37 -4.58 -8.13
C GLN A 308 15.17 -3.64 -8.27
N TYR A 309 14.30 -3.55 -7.26
CA TYR A 309 13.23 -2.56 -7.26
C TYR A 309 13.72 -1.16 -6.88
N TYR A 310 14.44 -1.02 -5.77
CA TYR A 310 14.64 0.27 -5.09
C TYR A 310 16.11 0.64 -4.87
N GLY A 311 17.07 -0.18 -5.30
CA GLY A 311 18.49 0.17 -5.24
C GLY A 311 18.84 1.36 -6.16
N THR A 312 20.08 1.84 -6.11
CA THR A 312 20.54 3.01 -6.89
C THR A 312 20.27 2.90 -8.39
N SER A 313 20.27 1.67 -8.94
CA SER A 313 19.94 1.37 -10.34
C SER A 313 18.67 0.51 -10.46
N GLY A 314 17.85 0.49 -9.41
CA GLY A 314 16.62 -0.27 -9.38
C GLY A 314 15.56 0.32 -10.30
N ILE A 315 14.64 -0.52 -10.76
CA ILE A 315 13.61 -0.21 -11.76
C ILE A 315 12.66 0.90 -11.27
N GLN A 316 12.49 1.05 -9.96
CA GLN A 316 11.59 2.01 -9.32
C GLN A 316 12.32 3.00 -8.39
N SER A 317 13.62 3.20 -8.58
CA SER A 317 14.46 4.05 -7.72
C SER A 317 14.21 5.56 -7.83
N THR A 318 13.49 6.00 -8.86
CA THR A 318 13.34 7.40 -9.28
C THR A 318 11.96 8.01 -9.00
N LYS A 319 11.19 7.44 -8.07
CA LYS A 319 9.92 8.02 -7.62
C LYS A 319 10.04 8.78 -6.31
#